data_AF-A0A6J4FEV9-F1
#
_entry.id   AF-A0A6J4FEV9-F1
#
_cell.length_a   1.000
_cell.length_b   1.000
_cell.length_c   1.000
_cell.angle_alpha   90.00
_cell.angle_beta   90.00
_cell.angle_gamma   90.00
#
_symmetry.space_group_name_H-M   'P 1'
#
loop_
_entity.id
_entity.type
_entity.pdbx_description
1 polymer ?
#
loop_
_entity_poly.entity_id
_entity_poly.type
_entity_poly.pdbx_seq_one_letter_code
_entity_poly.pdbx_strand_id
1 'polypeptide(L)'
;MQGSSWRSGFAADYRRIFVQEWSPYLGIILIVLTILALMVNGLFWGIFGGLKLWGDKFNALIGLGPLLGLPETLDGVLNHRMSLMNLLTIIGAFTAALLSGQFKPNRAPRLEYLWAAMGGSLMGTGAALAGGCTTGGFFTPALHSSPAGWAMWLGLVTGAAIGLKALLWTLENVTWGTTPPPPLPLPSWLPALYPWLGASVLVLVAAWSAEWWASDNERLVARAIIIPAGFAMGFIMHRSRLCFARAFREPFMTGEGDMTKAVILGLVVGIPLAGLLFQAKLIDPYLAIPPVFWKGSLIGGLLFGFGMIFAGGCASGTLWRLGEGHLKLWVAAFFFAWSGSLANAVFKKTGLTASEMNLDLVEESALGLQVFLPVAFDGWGWALLAAGAVLALWYGLVRYNESTEKFTLL
;
A
#
# COMPACT_ATOMS: atom_id res chain seq x y z
N MET A 1 27.47 31.08 21.52
CA MET A 1 27.17 30.27 22.72
C MET A 1 27.19 28.80 22.32
N GLN A 2 28.30 28.10 22.58
CA GLN A 2 28.45 26.67 22.33
C GLN A 2 27.56 25.92 23.33
N GLY A 3 26.45 25.34 22.87
CA GLY A 3 25.62 24.48 23.72
C GLY A 3 26.42 23.28 24.22
N SER A 4 26.15 22.84 25.45
CA SER A 4 26.82 21.71 26.12
C SER A 4 26.92 20.48 25.20
N SER A 5 28.10 19.85 25.13
CA SER A 5 28.41 18.79 24.14
C SER A 5 27.41 17.61 24.14
N TRP A 6 26.77 17.34 25.27
CA TRP A 6 25.72 16.33 25.38
C TRP A 6 24.45 16.68 24.60
N ARG A 7 24.05 17.97 24.56
CA ARG A 7 22.87 18.44 23.79
C ARG A 7 23.11 18.34 22.29
N SER A 8 24.35 18.59 21.84
CA SER A 8 24.71 18.36 20.43
C SER A 8 24.67 16.89 20.03
N GLY A 9 25.00 15.97 20.95
CA GLY A 9 24.86 14.53 20.74
C GLY A 9 23.40 14.13 20.50
N PHE A 10 22.49 14.47 21.43
CA PHE A 10 21.06 14.19 21.26
C PHE A 10 20.46 14.85 20.01
N ALA A 11 20.90 16.07 19.66
CA ALA A 11 20.45 16.72 18.43
C ALA A 11 20.95 16.01 17.17
N ALA A 12 22.15 15.41 17.20
CA ALA A 12 22.67 14.60 16.10
C ALA A 12 21.89 13.28 15.97
N ASP A 13 21.63 12.60 17.08
CA ASP A 13 20.84 11.37 17.11
C ASP A 13 19.40 11.60 16.62
N TYR A 14 18.77 12.69 17.08
CA TYR A 14 17.46 13.11 16.61
C TYR A 14 17.44 13.32 15.09
N ARG A 15 18.44 14.02 14.55
CA ARG A 15 18.55 14.24 13.11
C ARG A 15 18.74 12.93 12.35
N ARG A 16 19.57 12.02 12.86
CA ARG A 16 19.84 10.73 12.20
C ARG A 16 18.60 9.84 12.17
N ILE A 17 17.83 9.79 13.25
CA ILE A 17 16.66 8.91 13.38
C ILE A 17 15.44 9.53 12.69
N PHE A 18 15.13 10.79 12.99
CA PHE A 18 13.86 11.42 12.64
C PHE A 18 13.95 12.37 11.44
N VAL A 19 15.12 12.90 11.07
CA VAL A 19 15.24 13.89 9.99
C VAL A 19 15.85 13.30 8.72
N GLN A 20 16.91 12.51 8.82
CA GLN A 20 17.58 11.85 7.68
C GLN A 20 16.78 10.66 7.13
N GLU A 21 16.65 10.61 5.81
CA GLU A 21 15.92 9.52 5.14
C GLU A 21 16.59 8.17 5.41
N TRP A 22 15.76 7.16 5.65
CA TRP A 22 16.23 5.79 5.85
C TRP A 22 16.45 5.13 4.49
N SER A 23 17.38 4.18 4.43
CA SER A 23 17.54 3.40 3.20
C SER A 23 16.24 2.62 2.90
N PRO A 24 15.85 2.48 1.62
CA PRO A 24 14.68 1.69 1.24
C PRO A 24 14.83 0.21 1.64
N TYR A 25 16.06 -0.30 1.70
CA TYR A 25 16.39 -1.64 2.18
C TYR A 25 16.09 -1.83 3.68
N LEU A 26 16.43 -0.86 4.52
CA LEU A 26 16.03 -0.89 5.93
C LEU A 26 14.50 -0.81 6.06
N GLY A 27 13.89 0.09 5.29
CA GLY A 27 12.44 0.28 5.28
C GLY A 27 11.69 -1.00 4.95
N ILE A 28 12.05 -1.69 3.87
CA ILE A 28 11.35 -2.92 3.46
C ILE A 28 11.55 -4.07 4.46
N ILE A 29 12.73 -4.21 5.07
CA ILE A 29 12.97 -5.24 6.09
C ILE A 29 12.07 -5.00 7.29
N LEU A 30 12.00 -3.77 7.79
CA LEU A 30 11.14 -3.42 8.93
C LEU A 30 9.64 -3.60 8.60
N ILE A 31 9.23 -3.31 7.36
CA ILE A 31 7.86 -3.58 6.89
C ILE A 31 7.59 -5.09 6.86
N VAL A 32 8.49 -5.91 6.32
CA VAL A 32 8.34 -7.37 6.31
C VAL A 32 8.25 -7.93 7.73
N LEU A 33 9.11 -7.48 8.65
CA LEU A 33 9.03 -7.88 10.06
C LEU A 33 7.70 -7.48 10.70
N THR A 34 7.18 -6.29 10.37
CA THR A 34 5.87 -5.83 10.85
C THR A 34 4.73 -6.69 10.28
N ILE A 35 4.81 -7.07 9.01
CA ILE A 35 3.84 -7.98 8.37
C ILE A 35 3.90 -9.36 9.01
N LEU A 36 5.09 -9.90 9.28
CA LEU A 36 5.25 -11.19 9.96
C LEU A 36 4.68 -11.15 11.39
N ALA A 37 4.86 -10.05 12.12
CA ALA A 37 4.25 -9.87 13.44
C ALA A 37 2.70 -9.85 13.38
N LEU A 38 2.13 -9.21 12.35
CA LEU A 38 0.69 -9.28 12.09
C LEU A 38 0.24 -10.70 11.74
N MET A 39 1.02 -11.40 10.90
CA MET A 39 0.74 -12.76 10.47
C MET A 39 0.66 -13.71 11.66
N VAL A 40 1.58 -13.64 12.63
CA VAL A 40 1.55 -14.45 13.86
C VAL A 40 0.23 -14.27 14.64
N ASN A 41 -0.47 -13.15 14.47
CA ASN A 41 -1.75 -12.86 15.11
C ASN A 41 -2.96 -13.16 14.20
N GLY A 42 -2.77 -13.91 13.10
CA GLY A 42 -3.83 -14.21 12.13
C GLY A 42 -4.29 -12.99 11.34
N LEU A 43 -3.45 -11.96 11.23
CA LEU A 43 -3.74 -10.73 10.48
C LEU A 43 -2.79 -10.61 9.30
N PHE A 44 -3.24 -9.96 8.24
CA PHE A 44 -2.38 -9.68 7.08
C PHE A 44 -2.49 -8.22 6.69
N TRP A 45 -1.46 -7.73 5.99
CA TRP A 45 -1.44 -6.37 5.51
C TRP A 45 -2.23 -6.22 4.22
N GLY A 46 -3.17 -5.28 4.21
CA GLY A 46 -3.89 -4.89 3.01
C GLY A 46 -4.65 -3.58 3.23
N ILE A 47 -4.76 -2.81 2.15
CA ILE A 47 -5.28 -1.44 2.22
C ILE A 47 -6.66 -1.32 1.57
N PHE A 48 -6.88 -2.08 0.49
CA PHE A 48 -8.07 -1.96 -0.34
C PHE A 48 -9.36 -2.22 0.45
N GLY A 49 -9.42 -3.26 1.29
CA GLY A 49 -10.62 -3.53 2.09
C GLY A 49 -11.02 -2.38 3.02
N GLY A 50 -10.05 -1.64 3.57
CA GLY A 50 -10.32 -0.46 4.39
C GLY A 50 -10.82 0.73 3.57
N LEU A 51 -10.21 0.98 2.41
CA LEU A 51 -10.64 2.05 1.49
C LEU A 51 -12.00 1.74 0.86
N LYS A 52 -12.27 0.48 0.53
CA LYS A 52 -13.57 0.03 0.05
C LYS A 52 -14.65 0.36 1.08
N LEU A 53 -14.44 0.10 2.37
CA LEU A 53 -15.38 0.49 3.42
C LEU A 53 -15.67 1.99 3.44
N TRP A 54 -14.65 2.83 3.23
CA TRP A 54 -14.85 4.28 3.16
C TRP A 54 -15.72 4.66 1.95
N GLY A 55 -15.51 3.99 0.81
CA GLY A 55 -16.35 4.10 -0.37
C GLY A 55 -17.78 3.60 -0.14
N ASP A 56 -17.97 2.46 0.54
CA ASP A 56 -19.27 1.89 0.87
C ASP A 56 -20.06 2.84 1.77
N LYS A 57 -19.41 3.45 2.78
CA LYS A 57 -20.02 4.47 3.64
C LYS A 57 -20.39 5.74 2.86
N PHE A 58 -19.52 6.19 1.95
CA PHE A 58 -19.84 7.32 1.10
C PHE A 58 -21.04 7.02 0.21
N ASN A 59 -21.08 5.86 -0.43
CA ASN A 59 -22.20 5.40 -1.24
C ASN A 59 -23.50 5.27 -0.45
N ALA A 60 -23.44 4.77 0.79
CA ALA A 60 -24.59 4.74 1.70
C ALA A 60 -25.08 6.16 2.03
N LEU A 61 -24.16 7.11 2.27
CA LEU A 61 -24.48 8.50 2.59
C LEU A 61 -25.16 9.24 1.44
N ILE A 62 -24.78 8.96 0.19
CA ILE A 62 -25.43 9.54 -1.00
C ILE A 62 -26.66 8.75 -1.48
N GLY A 63 -27.13 7.75 -0.71
CA GLY A 63 -28.34 6.98 -1.02
C GLY A 63 -28.16 5.88 -2.08
N LEU A 64 -26.93 5.59 -2.53
CA LEU A 64 -26.65 4.50 -3.47
C LEU A 64 -26.53 3.12 -2.81
N GLY A 65 -26.56 3.04 -1.47
CA GLY A 65 -26.40 1.78 -0.73
C GLY A 65 -27.34 0.65 -1.20
N PRO A 66 -28.67 0.86 -1.24
CA PRO A 66 -29.62 -0.14 -1.71
C PRO A 66 -29.38 -0.53 -3.17
N LEU A 67 -29.08 0.44 -4.04
CA LEU A 67 -28.79 0.20 -5.46
C LEU A 67 -27.54 -0.66 -5.65
N LEU A 68 -26.57 -0.58 -4.73
CA LEU A 68 -25.34 -1.36 -4.79
C LEU A 68 -25.44 -2.70 -4.03
N GLY A 69 -26.52 -2.94 -3.30
CA GLY A 69 -26.67 -4.12 -2.45
C GLY A 69 -25.72 -4.11 -1.26
N LEU A 70 -25.44 -2.92 -0.70
CA LEU A 70 -24.64 -2.80 0.52
C LEU A 70 -25.45 -3.28 1.73
N PRO A 71 -24.80 -3.87 2.75
CA PRO A 71 -25.45 -4.19 4.01
C PRO A 71 -26.09 -2.95 4.65
N GLU A 72 -27.24 -3.13 5.30
CA GLU A 72 -27.92 -2.04 6.02
C GLU A 72 -27.04 -1.46 7.15
N THR A 73 -26.22 -2.31 7.78
CA THR A 73 -25.30 -1.93 8.84
C THR A 73 -23.85 -2.14 8.40
N LEU A 74 -23.17 -1.04 8.08
CA LEU A 74 -21.74 -1.04 7.77
C LEU A 74 -20.90 -0.86 9.04
N ASP A 75 -19.86 -1.68 9.19
CA ASP A 75 -18.89 -1.58 10.29
C ASP A 75 -18.37 -0.15 10.51
N GLY A 76 -18.12 0.21 11.77
CA GLY A 76 -17.48 1.48 12.12
C GLY A 76 -16.05 1.57 11.54
N VAL A 77 -15.61 2.79 11.20
CA VAL A 77 -14.27 3.03 10.61
C VAL A 77 -13.14 2.53 11.51
N LEU A 78 -13.29 2.67 12.83
CA LEU A 78 -12.32 2.16 13.82
C LEU A 78 -12.50 0.67 14.14
N ASN A 79 -13.70 0.12 13.90
CA ASN A 79 -14.02 -1.27 14.18
C ASN A 79 -13.61 -2.21 13.03
N HIS A 80 -13.42 -1.69 11.82
CA HIS A 80 -12.98 -2.49 10.68
C HIS A 80 -11.45 -2.58 10.63
N ARG A 81 -10.90 -3.80 10.71
CA ARG A 81 -9.46 -4.08 10.85
C ARG A 81 -8.56 -3.32 9.86
N MET A 82 -8.91 -3.36 8.58
CA MET A 82 -8.12 -2.74 7.51
C MET A 82 -8.29 -1.23 7.49
N SER A 83 -9.45 -0.73 7.91
CA SER A 83 -9.73 0.70 7.96
C SER A 83 -8.94 1.34 9.11
N LEU A 84 -8.93 0.70 10.27
CA LEU A 84 -8.09 1.08 11.41
C LEU A 84 -6.61 1.12 11.01
N MET A 85 -6.10 0.05 10.38
CA MET A 85 -4.72 -0.01 9.90
C MET A 85 -4.39 1.09 8.88
N ASN A 86 -5.31 1.41 7.97
CA ASN A 86 -5.13 2.51 7.02
C ASN A 86 -5.04 3.87 7.72
N LEU A 87 -5.92 4.13 8.70
CA LEU A 87 -5.88 5.35 9.50
C LEU A 87 -4.56 5.48 10.25
N LEU A 88 -4.12 4.40 10.90
CA LEU A 88 -2.86 4.38 11.63
C LEU A 88 -1.65 4.53 10.71
N THR A 89 -1.72 4.03 9.48
CA THR A 89 -0.69 4.28 8.45
C THR A 89 -0.62 5.77 8.12
N ILE A 90 -1.76 6.45 7.96
CA ILE A 90 -1.81 7.91 7.75
C ILE A 90 -1.24 8.63 8.98
N ILE A 91 -1.67 8.26 10.20
CA ILE A 91 -1.24 8.87 11.45
C ILE A 91 0.27 8.67 11.67
N GLY A 92 0.79 7.46 11.43
CA GLY A 92 2.22 7.16 11.55
C GLY A 92 3.07 7.96 10.58
N ALA A 93 2.61 8.10 9.33
CA ALA A 93 3.26 8.94 8.34
C ALA A 93 3.20 10.43 8.69
N PHE A 94 2.05 10.91 9.19
CA PHE A 94 1.87 12.27 9.67
C PHE A 94 2.80 12.58 10.85
N THR A 95 2.91 11.67 11.82
CA THR A 95 3.84 11.79 12.95
C THR A 95 5.29 11.84 12.47
N ALA A 96 5.67 10.98 11.51
CA ALA A 96 7.00 11.03 10.91
C ALA A 96 7.27 12.34 10.16
N ALA A 97 6.27 12.88 9.46
CA ALA A 97 6.35 14.16 8.77
C ALA A 97 6.51 15.34 9.75
N LEU A 98 5.80 15.31 10.88
CA LEU A 98 5.91 16.33 11.93
C LEU A 98 7.27 16.27 12.64
N LEU A 99 7.71 15.09 13.07
CA LEU A 99 9.01 14.91 13.74
C LEU A 99 10.19 15.27 12.83
N SER A 100 10.05 15.08 11.52
CA SER A 100 11.08 15.46 10.55
C SER A 100 11.01 16.93 10.12
N GLY A 101 9.96 17.66 10.49
CA GLY A 101 9.69 19.01 10.00
C GLY A 101 9.33 19.07 8.52
N GLN A 102 8.96 17.94 7.91
CA GLN A 102 8.68 17.82 6.47
C GLN A 102 7.18 17.97 6.13
N PHE A 103 6.30 17.98 7.12
CA PHE A 103 4.88 18.20 6.89
C PHE A 103 4.63 19.54 6.19
N LYS A 104 4.05 19.50 5.00
CA LYS A 104 3.75 20.70 4.21
C LYS A 104 2.52 20.47 3.36
N PRO A 105 1.40 21.16 3.66
CA PRO A 105 0.24 21.18 2.78
C PRO A 105 0.62 21.63 1.37
N ASN A 106 0.60 20.68 0.44
CA ASN A 106 1.05 20.88 -0.94
C ASN A 106 -0.14 20.80 -1.89
N ARG A 107 -0.31 21.86 -2.69
CA ARG A 107 -1.37 22.00 -3.68
C ARG A 107 -0.79 21.71 -5.06
N ALA A 108 -1.38 20.74 -5.76
CA ALA A 108 -0.99 20.44 -7.14
C ALA A 108 -1.70 21.39 -8.14
N PRO A 109 -1.20 21.49 -9.38
CA PRO A 109 -1.94 22.11 -10.49
C PRO A 109 -3.33 21.48 -10.68
N ARG A 110 -4.26 22.24 -11.27
CA ARG A 110 -5.67 21.80 -11.44
C ARG A 110 -5.79 20.51 -12.22
N LEU A 111 -5.00 20.36 -13.29
CA LEU A 111 -5.00 19.18 -14.14
C LEU A 111 -4.54 17.92 -13.36
N GLU A 112 -3.64 18.06 -12.40
CA GLU A 112 -3.18 16.94 -11.59
C GLU A 112 -4.25 16.37 -10.68
N TYR A 113 -5.25 17.16 -10.25
CA TYR A 113 -6.40 16.62 -9.52
C TYR A 113 -7.32 15.79 -10.42
N LEU A 114 -7.44 16.17 -11.69
CA LEU A 114 -8.17 15.35 -12.67
C LEU A 114 -7.44 14.02 -12.91
N TRP A 115 -6.11 14.06 -13.08
CA TRP A 115 -5.30 12.84 -13.16
C TRP A 115 -5.36 12.00 -11.88
N ALA A 116 -5.42 12.63 -10.71
CA ALA A 116 -5.63 11.94 -9.45
C ALA A 116 -7.00 11.26 -9.38
N ALA A 117 -8.07 11.92 -9.82
CA ALA A 117 -9.41 11.35 -9.86
C ALA A 117 -9.50 10.18 -10.85
N MET A 118 -8.97 10.34 -12.06
CA MET A 118 -8.91 9.29 -13.07
C MET A 118 -8.06 8.10 -12.59
N GLY A 119 -6.83 8.37 -12.15
CA GLY A 119 -5.91 7.35 -11.67
C GLY A 119 -6.45 6.60 -10.46
N GLY A 120 -7.01 7.32 -9.47
CA GLY A 120 -7.68 6.73 -8.32
C GLY A 120 -8.86 5.86 -8.75
N SER A 121 -9.67 6.31 -9.70
CA SER A 121 -10.81 5.55 -10.21
C SER A 121 -10.38 4.22 -10.84
N LEU A 122 -9.34 4.25 -11.68
CA LEU A 122 -8.75 3.06 -12.31
C LEU A 122 -8.10 2.11 -11.29
N MET A 123 -7.43 2.66 -10.27
CA MET A 123 -6.89 1.88 -9.15
C MET A 123 -8.01 1.15 -8.39
N GLY A 124 -9.17 1.77 -8.18
CA GLY A 124 -10.29 1.14 -7.46
C GLY A 124 -10.89 -0.01 -8.24
N THR A 125 -11.18 0.20 -9.52
CA THR A 125 -11.68 -0.85 -10.41
C THR A 125 -10.66 -1.98 -10.57
N GLY A 126 -9.39 -1.66 -10.76
CA GLY A 126 -8.31 -2.65 -10.87
C GLY A 126 -8.13 -3.47 -9.60
N ALA A 127 -8.21 -2.83 -8.42
CA ALA A 127 -8.12 -3.52 -7.14
C ALA A 127 -9.33 -4.43 -6.89
N ALA A 128 -10.53 -4.05 -7.33
CA ALA A 128 -11.71 -4.90 -7.24
C ALA A 128 -11.58 -6.16 -8.12
N LEU A 129 -10.99 -6.05 -9.33
CA LEU A 129 -10.73 -7.19 -10.23
C LEU A 129 -9.62 -8.11 -9.73
N ALA A 130 -8.53 -7.53 -9.19
CA ALA A 130 -7.37 -8.28 -8.71
C ALA A 130 -7.55 -8.83 -7.28
N GLY A 131 -8.70 -8.59 -6.64
CA GLY A 131 -8.92 -8.96 -5.23
C GLY A 131 -8.06 -8.18 -4.23
N GLY A 132 -7.37 -7.13 -4.67
CA GLY A 132 -6.48 -6.34 -3.84
C GLY A 132 -5.71 -5.27 -4.60
N CYS A 133 -5.13 -4.34 -3.85
CA CYS A 133 -4.19 -3.34 -4.37
C CYS A 133 -2.76 -3.91 -4.49
N THR A 134 -1.75 -3.12 -4.86
CA THR A 134 -0.34 -3.58 -4.90
C THR A 134 0.11 -4.32 -3.64
N THR A 135 -0.35 -3.89 -2.47
CA THR A 135 -0.08 -4.60 -1.21
C THR A 135 -0.88 -5.91 -1.13
N GLY A 136 -2.22 -5.85 -1.24
CA GLY A 136 -3.10 -6.98 -0.94
C GLY A 136 -3.32 -7.98 -2.07
N GLY A 137 -3.00 -7.62 -3.31
CA GLY A 137 -3.15 -8.46 -4.50
C GLY A 137 -1.82 -8.90 -5.13
N PHE A 138 -0.71 -8.19 -4.84
CA PHE A 138 0.65 -8.58 -5.25
C PHE A 138 1.50 -9.01 -4.07
N PHE A 139 1.88 -8.07 -3.19
CA PHE A 139 2.92 -8.32 -2.17
C PHE A 139 2.49 -9.39 -1.16
N THR A 140 1.32 -9.23 -0.54
CA THR A 140 0.79 -10.18 0.46
C THR A 140 0.51 -11.56 -0.14
N PRO A 141 -0.17 -11.72 -1.30
CA PRO A 141 -0.33 -13.02 -1.93
C PRO A 141 0.99 -13.68 -2.35
N ALA A 142 2.00 -12.90 -2.78
CA ALA A 142 3.33 -13.44 -3.05
C ALA A 142 3.99 -13.98 -1.78
N LEU A 143 3.88 -13.27 -0.64
CA LEU A 143 4.32 -13.77 0.68
C LEU A 143 3.58 -15.04 1.10
N HIS A 144 2.28 -15.14 0.77
CA HIS A 144 1.47 -16.35 1.00
C HIS A 144 1.70 -17.43 -0.07
N SER A 145 2.75 -17.32 -0.88
CA SER A 145 3.11 -18.28 -1.92
C SER A 145 1.97 -18.58 -2.90
N SER A 146 1.21 -17.56 -3.29
CA SER A 146 0.16 -17.66 -4.30
C SER A 146 0.63 -17.12 -5.66
N PRO A 147 0.26 -17.79 -6.77
CA PRO A 147 0.59 -17.30 -8.10
C PRO A 147 -0.29 -16.12 -8.53
N ALA A 148 -1.39 -15.83 -7.82
CA ALA A 148 -2.18 -14.61 -7.99
C ALA A 148 -1.32 -13.34 -7.83
N GLY A 149 -0.39 -13.37 -6.87
CA GLY A 149 0.56 -12.28 -6.64
C GLY A 149 1.43 -12.02 -7.86
N TRP A 150 2.00 -13.07 -8.45
CA TRP A 150 2.87 -12.97 -9.62
C TRP A 150 2.11 -12.59 -10.91
N ALA A 151 0.87 -13.05 -11.07
CA ALA A 151 0.00 -12.61 -12.16
C ALA A 151 -0.33 -11.11 -12.05
N MET A 152 -0.63 -10.63 -10.83
CA MET A 152 -0.83 -9.19 -10.60
C MET A 152 0.45 -8.39 -10.80
N TRP A 153 1.60 -8.92 -10.38
CA TRP A 153 2.92 -8.31 -10.63
C TRP A 153 3.15 -8.05 -12.11
N LEU A 154 2.88 -9.05 -12.96
CA LEU A 154 3.01 -8.90 -14.42
C LEU A 154 2.06 -7.81 -14.95
N GLY A 155 0.82 -7.79 -14.45
CA GLY A 155 -0.13 -6.73 -14.73
C GLY A 155 0.38 -5.36 -14.31
N LEU A 156 0.93 -5.22 -13.10
CA LEU A 156 1.45 -3.96 -12.57
C LEU A 156 2.63 -3.43 -13.39
N VAL A 157 3.57 -4.30 -13.78
CA VAL A 157 4.72 -3.95 -14.62
C VAL A 157 4.24 -3.43 -15.98
N THR A 158 3.36 -4.19 -16.65
CA THR A 158 2.84 -3.84 -17.97
C THR A 158 1.98 -2.58 -17.94
N GLY A 159 1.07 -2.48 -16.96
CA GLY A 159 0.23 -1.31 -16.72
C GLY A 159 1.03 -0.06 -16.41
N ALA A 160 2.09 -0.18 -15.59
CA ALA A 160 2.98 0.94 -15.29
C ALA A 160 3.73 1.45 -16.52
N ALA A 161 4.24 0.55 -17.36
CA ALA A 161 4.93 0.92 -18.60
C ALA A 161 4.00 1.63 -19.60
N ILE A 162 2.78 1.09 -19.80
CA ILE A 162 1.77 1.72 -20.66
C ILE A 162 1.32 3.07 -20.08
N GLY A 163 1.04 3.11 -18.77
CA GLY A 163 0.64 4.33 -18.08
C GLY A 163 1.70 5.42 -18.11
N LEU A 164 2.99 5.04 -18.03
CA LEU A 164 4.10 5.97 -18.15
C LEU A 164 4.18 6.56 -19.57
N LYS A 165 4.10 5.74 -20.62
CA LYS A 165 4.04 6.25 -22.01
C LYS A 165 2.86 7.19 -22.21
N ALA A 166 1.69 6.83 -21.69
CA ALA A 166 0.50 7.67 -21.77
C ALA A 166 0.70 9.00 -21.03
N LEU A 167 1.34 8.98 -19.84
CA LEU A 167 1.64 10.18 -19.07
C LEU A 167 2.66 11.09 -19.80
N LEU A 168 3.71 10.52 -20.40
CA LEU A 168 4.68 11.28 -21.18
C LEU A 168 3.99 11.96 -22.38
N TRP A 169 3.17 11.20 -23.11
CA TRP A 169 2.37 11.74 -24.19
C TRP A 169 1.44 12.89 -23.73
N THR A 170 0.79 12.77 -22.57
CA THR A 170 -0.06 13.88 -22.07
C THR A 170 0.76 15.10 -21.68
N LEU A 171 1.96 14.93 -21.13
CA LEU A 171 2.85 16.05 -20.81
C LEU A 171 3.33 16.81 -22.06
N GLU A 172 3.50 16.13 -23.18
CA GLU A 172 3.86 16.75 -24.46
C GLU A 172 2.69 17.46 -25.15
N ASN A 173 1.47 16.90 -25.03
CA ASN A 173 0.31 17.35 -25.81
C ASN A 173 -0.66 18.25 -25.02
N VAL A 174 -0.62 18.25 -23.69
CA VAL A 174 -1.57 18.97 -22.83
C VAL A 174 -0.88 20.15 -22.14
N THR A 175 -1.13 21.37 -22.62
CA THR A 175 -0.48 22.60 -22.12
C THR A 175 -1.29 23.37 -21.09
N TRP A 176 -2.54 22.97 -20.81
CA TRP A 176 -3.43 23.68 -19.89
C TRP A 176 -3.37 23.13 -18.46
N GLY A 177 -3.64 23.98 -17.47
CA GLY A 177 -3.84 23.55 -16.08
C GLY A 177 -2.61 22.99 -15.35
N THR A 178 -1.41 23.18 -15.92
CA THR A 178 -0.10 22.75 -15.40
C THR A 178 0.56 23.76 -14.46
N THR A 179 0.01 24.97 -14.35
CA THR A 179 0.57 26.03 -13.49
C THR A 179 0.45 25.67 -12.01
N PRO A 180 1.57 25.58 -11.26
CA PRO A 180 1.53 25.28 -9.84
C PRO A 180 0.96 26.47 -9.06
N PRO A 181 0.00 26.22 -8.14
CA PRO A 181 -0.50 27.27 -7.26
C PRO A 181 0.59 27.74 -6.28
N PRO A 182 0.53 28.99 -5.78
CA PRO A 182 1.50 29.47 -4.81
C PRO A 182 1.47 28.63 -3.52
N PRO A 183 2.61 28.51 -2.82
CA PRO A 183 2.64 27.82 -1.53
C PRO A 183 1.69 28.48 -0.54
N LEU A 184 1.09 27.69 0.35
CA LEU A 184 0.23 28.23 1.39
C LEU A 184 1.09 29.02 2.40
N PRO A 185 0.68 30.24 2.78
CA PRO A 185 1.40 31.02 3.78
C PRO A 185 1.21 30.32 5.13
N LEU A 186 2.30 29.78 5.68
CA LEU A 186 2.31 29.20 7.02
C LEU A 186 3.02 30.17 7.99
N PRO A 187 2.51 30.34 9.22
CA PRO A 187 3.18 31.14 10.22
C PRO A 187 4.58 30.58 10.52
N SER A 188 5.56 31.45 10.75
CA SER A 188 6.94 31.05 11.06
C SER A 188 7.09 30.26 12.36
N TRP A 189 6.16 30.42 13.31
CA TRP A 189 6.16 29.67 14.57
C TRP A 189 5.68 28.22 14.43
N LEU A 190 4.91 27.92 13.37
CA LEU A 190 4.24 26.63 13.22
C LEU A 190 5.22 25.45 13.03
N PRO A 191 6.27 25.55 12.19
CA PRO A 191 7.26 24.48 12.06
C PRO A 191 8.04 24.19 13.35
N ALA A 192 8.24 25.18 14.22
CA ALA A 192 8.88 24.99 15.51
C ALA A 192 8.03 24.13 16.47
N LEU A 193 6.71 24.08 16.26
CA LEU A 193 5.77 23.27 17.03
C LEU A 193 5.67 21.83 16.51
N TYR A 194 6.09 21.54 15.27
CA TYR A 194 5.94 20.21 14.67
C TYR A 194 6.57 19.07 15.46
N PRO A 195 7.81 19.16 15.98
CA PRO A 195 8.38 18.09 16.80
C PRO A 195 7.55 17.75 18.04
N TRP A 196 6.97 18.78 18.68
CA TRP A 196 6.14 18.62 19.88
C TRP A 196 4.80 17.99 19.56
N LEU A 197 4.17 18.38 18.44
CA LEU A 197 2.95 17.74 17.95
C LEU A 197 3.19 16.29 17.52
N GLY A 198 4.31 16.02 16.84
CA GLY A 198 4.69 14.66 16.49
C GLY A 198 4.89 13.78 17.72
N ALA A 199 5.59 14.31 18.73
CA ALA A 199 5.80 13.61 19.99
C ALA A 199 4.49 13.39 20.76
N SER A 200 3.58 14.37 20.78
CA SER A 200 2.28 14.20 21.45
C SER A 200 1.42 13.14 20.75
N VAL A 201 1.36 13.14 19.41
CA VAL A 201 0.66 12.09 18.66
C VAL A 201 1.26 10.71 18.92
N LEU A 202 2.59 10.60 18.98
CA LEU A 202 3.28 9.34 19.32
C LEU A 202 2.86 8.82 20.70
N VAL A 203 2.83 9.70 21.71
CA VAL A 203 2.41 9.36 23.08
C VAL A 203 0.94 8.96 23.13
N LEU A 204 0.06 9.68 22.41
CA LEU A 204 -1.37 9.36 22.35
C LEU A 204 -1.63 8.00 21.69
N VAL A 205 -0.92 7.67 20.60
CA VAL A 205 -1.03 6.36 19.95
C VAL A 205 -0.51 5.24 20.85
N ALA A 206 0.58 5.48 21.59
CA ALA A 206 1.10 4.51 22.55
C ALA A 206 0.12 4.27 23.71
N ALA A 207 -0.48 5.34 24.25
CA ALA A 207 -1.51 5.24 25.27
C ALA A 207 -2.76 4.49 24.77
N TRP A 208 -3.21 4.80 23.55
CA TRP A 208 -4.33 4.09 22.92
C TRP A 208 -4.03 2.60 22.71
N SER A 209 -2.82 2.27 22.26
CA SER A 209 -2.38 0.88 22.14
C SER A 209 -2.38 0.15 23.49
N ALA A 210 -1.92 0.81 24.56
CA ALA A 210 -1.88 0.23 25.90
C ALA A 210 -3.29 0.01 26.46
N GLU A 211 -4.21 0.96 26.22
CA GLU A 211 -5.61 0.85 26.63
C GLU A 211 -6.29 -0.35 25.97
N TRP A 212 -6.07 -0.60 24.67
CA TRP A 212 -6.64 -1.75 23.98
C TRP A 212 -6.05 -3.08 24.46
N TRP A 213 -4.76 -3.08 24.82
CA TRP A 213 -4.11 -4.27 25.37
C TRP A 213 -4.59 -4.61 26.79
N ALA A 214 -4.95 -3.59 27.57
CA ALA A 214 -5.46 -3.71 28.93
C ALA A 214 -6.99 -3.82 29.02
N SER A 215 -7.69 -3.83 27.88
CA SER A 215 -9.15 -3.90 27.85
C SER A 215 -9.65 -5.29 28.21
N ASP A 216 -10.76 -5.36 28.95
CA ASP A 216 -11.45 -6.63 29.25
C ASP A 216 -12.13 -7.26 28.02
N ASN A 217 -12.21 -6.53 26.89
CA ASN A 217 -12.84 -7.02 25.67
C ASN A 217 -11.85 -7.79 24.81
N GLU A 218 -12.03 -9.12 24.71
CA GLU A 218 -11.19 -10.01 23.91
C GLU A 218 -11.01 -9.53 22.46
N ARG A 219 -12.05 -8.93 21.86
CA ARG A 219 -11.99 -8.40 20.48
C ARG A 219 -11.04 -7.20 20.37
N LEU A 220 -10.98 -6.35 21.39
CA LEU A 220 -10.08 -5.19 21.41
C LEU A 220 -8.64 -5.64 21.64
N VAL A 221 -8.42 -6.59 22.56
CA VAL A 221 -7.10 -7.17 22.83
C VAL A 221 -6.52 -7.85 21.59
N ALA A 222 -7.30 -8.69 20.90
CA ALA A 222 -6.87 -9.35 19.66
C ALA A 222 -6.52 -8.37 18.54
N ARG A 223 -7.09 -7.15 18.57
CA ARG A 223 -6.86 -6.09 17.58
C ARG A 223 -5.85 -5.04 18.03
N ALA A 224 -5.40 -5.09 19.29
CA ALA A 224 -4.51 -4.10 19.87
C ALA A 224 -3.21 -3.99 19.06
N ILE A 225 -2.71 -5.10 18.51
CA ILE A 225 -1.51 -5.12 17.65
C ILE A 225 -1.65 -4.31 16.35
N ILE A 226 -2.87 -4.08 15.86
CA ILE A 226 -3.11 -3.27 14.65
C ILE A 226 -2.65 -1.83 14.88
N ILE A 227 -2.80 -1.30 16.11
CA ILE A 227 -2.41 0.06 16.49
C ILE A 227 -0.92 0.32 16.25
N PRO A 228 0.00 -0.37 16.95
CA PRO A 228 1.42 -0.17 16.77
C PRO A 228 1.90 -0.62 15.39
N ALA A 229 1.34 -1.69 14.81
CA ALA A 229 1.76 -2.18 13.49
C ALA A 229 1.38 -1.19 12.37
N GLY A 230 0.14 -0.70 12.35
CA GLY A 230 -0.34 0.31 11.40
C GLY A 230 0.45 1.61 11.49
N PHE A 231 0.68 2.06 12.72
CA PHE A 231 1.48 3.26 12.99
C PHE A 231 2.93 3.07 12.51
N ALA A 232 3.57 1.95 12.87
CA ALA A 232 4.92 1.63 12.46
C ALA A 232 5.04 1.55 10.94
N MET A 233 4.09 0.92 10.25
CA MET A 233 4.10 0.86 8.78
C MET A 233 4.07 2.26 8.15
N GLY A 234 3.17 3.14 8.60
CA GLY A 234 3.11 4.52 8.14
C GLY A 234 4.41 5.29 8.38
N PHE A 235 4.95 5.15 9.60
CA PHE A 235 6.19 5.80 10.01
C PHE A 235 7.38 5.33 9.17
N ILE A 236 7.57 4.01 9.04
CA ILE A 236 8.64 3.40 8.25
C ILE A 236 8.53 3.81 6.79
N MET A 237 7.33 3.76 6.20
CA MET A 237 7.11 4.13 4.80
C MET A 237 7.45 5.59 4.52
N HIS A 238 7.08 6.50 5.42
CA HIS A 238 7.47 7.90 5.30
C HIS A 238 8.99 8.07 5.41
N ARG A 239 9.63 7.49 6.43
CA ARG A 239 11.08 7.66 6.67
C ARG A 239 11.94 7.06 5.58
N SER A 240 11.53 5.93 5.00
CA SER A 240 12.26 5.24 3.91
C SER A 240 11.80 5.65 2.51
N ARG A 241 10.83 6.57 2.41
CA ARG A 241 10.17 6.97 1.16
C ARG A 241 9.67 5.77 0.33
N LEU A 242 9.33 4.67 1.01
CA LEU A 242 9.00 3.39 0.39
C LEU A 242 7.64 3.46 -0.29
N CYS A 243 7.65 3.27 -1.61
CA CYS A 243 6.45 3.35 -2.43
C CYS A 243 6.52 2.30 -3.53
N PHE A 244 5.59 1.34 -3.52
CA PHE A 244 5.57 0.30 -4.56
C PHE A 244 5.39 0.89 -5.97
N ALA A 245 4.66 2.00 -6.14
CA ALA A 245 4.55 2.64 -7.45
C ALA A 245 5.92 3.04 -8.02
N ARG A 246 6.86 3.51 -7.18
CA ARG A 246 8.24 3.79 -7.63
C ARG A 246 8.95 2.51 -8.05
N ALA A 247 8.80 1.42 -7.30
CA ALA A 247 9.42 0.13 -7.65
C ALA A 247 9.00 -0.42 -9.02
N PHE A 248 7.80 -0.06 -9.52
CA PHE A 248 7.33 -0.46 -10.85
C PHE A 248 7.55 0.58 -11.94
N ARG A 249 7.54 1.87 -11.61
CA ARG A 249 7.67 2.96 -12.58
C ARG A 249 9.11 3.32 -12.88
N GLU A 250 9.94 3.42 -11.85
CA GLU A 250 11.27 4.04 -11.91
C GLU A 250 12.23 3.34 -12.89
N PRO A 251 12.25 2.00 -12.98
CA PRO A 251 13.06 1.32 -14.00
C PRO A 251 12.74 1.76 -15.43
N PHE A 252 11.48 2.10 -15.72
CA PHE A 252 11.06 2.57 -17.04
C PHE A 252 11.22 4.08 -17.24
N MET A 253 11.36 4.86 -16.16
CA MET A 253 11.39 6.32 -16.22
C MET A 253 12.82 6.86 -16.17
N THR A 254 13.61 6.44 -15.19
CA THR A 254 14.97 6.96 -14.95
C THR A 254 16.04 5.88 -15.06
N GLY A 255 15.65 4.62 -15.25
CA GLY A 255 16.56 3.47 -15.24
C GLY A 255 16.96 3.02 -13.83
N GLU A 256 16.70 3.82 -12.79
CA GLU A 256 17.05 3.49 -11.40
C GLU A 256 16.23 2.31 -10.86
N GLY A 257 16.93 1.34 -10.26
CA GLY A 257 16.33 0.11 -9.74
C GLY A 257 16.29 -0.01 -8.22
N ASP A 258 16.74 0.98 -7.45
CA ASP A 258 16.94 0.85 -5.99
C ASP A 258 15.66 0.47 -5.23
N MET A 259 14.54 1.12 -5.56
CA MET A 259 13.25 0.79 -4.95
C MET A 259 12.76 -0.60 -5.36
N THR A 260 13.01 -1.00 -6.60
CA THR A 260 12.66 -2.33 -7.12
C THR A 260 13.47 -3.42 -6.42
N LYS A 261 14.78 -3.22 -6.27
CA LYS A 261 15.67 -4.12 -5.51
C LYS A 261 15.26 -4.23 -4.05
N ALA A 262 14.83 -3.13 -3.43
CA ALA A 262 14.29 -3.19 -2.07
C ALA A 262 13.03 -4.07 -2.00
N VAL A 263 12.06 -3.91 -2.91
CA VAL A 263 10.87 -4.78 -2.95
C VAL A 263 11.25 -6.24 -3.19
N ILE A 264 12.19 -6.52 -4.09
CA ILE A 264 12.74 -7.88 -4.32
C ILE A 264 13.34 -8.44 -3.03
N LEU A 265 14.16 -7.68 -2.31
CA LEU A 265 14.74 -8.09 -1.03
C LEU A 265 13.63 -8.41 -0.01
N GLY A 266 12.58 -7.59 0.06
CA GLY A 266 11.43 -7.84 0.92
C GLY A 266 10.75 -9.18 0.62
N LEU A 267 10.61 -9.55 -0.66
CA LEU A 267 10.05 -10.84 -1.06
C LEU A 267 11.02 -12.01 -0.82
N VAL A 268 12.31 -11.82 -1.11
CA VAL A 268 13.36 -12.83 -0.86
C VAL A 268 13.42 -13.21 0.62
N VAL A 269 13.27 -12.24 1.52
CA VAL A 269 13.26 -12.46 2.97
C VAL A 269 11.88 -12.92 3.45
N GLY A 270 10.82 -12.29 2.95
CA GLY A 270 9.47 -12.51 3.45
C GLY A 270 8.85 -13.84 3.06
N ILE A 271 9.06 -14.32 1.83
CA ILE A 271 8.45 -15.58 1.33
C ILE A 271 8.94 -16.79 2.16
N PRO A 272 10.25 -17.00 2.38
CA PRO A 272 10.71 -18.12 3.21
C PRO A 272 10.23 -18.01 4.67
N LEU A 273 10.28 -16.82 5.26
CA LEU A 273 9.84 -16.61 6.64
C LEU A 273 8.34 -16.86 6.81
N ALA A 274 7.51 -16.37 5.89
CA ALA A 274 6.09 -16.71 5.85
C ALA A 274 5.88 -18.22 5.65
N GLY A 275 6.66 -18.85 4.78
CA GLY A 275 6.68 -20.30 4.58
C GLY A 275 6.91 -21.09 5.87
N LEU A 276 7.84 -20.66 6.71
CA LEU A 276 8.07 -21.27 8.03
C LEU A 276 6.86 -21.14 8.96
N LEU A 277 6.17 -20.00 8.95
CA LEU A 277 4.94 -19.80 9.74
C LEU A 277 3.80 -20.74 9.29
N PHE A 278 3.65 -20.95 7.98
CA PHE A 278 2.66 -21.88 7.43
C PHE A 278 3.01 -23.35 7.73
N GLN A 279 4.29 -23.72 7.65
CA GLN A 279 4.74 -25.07 8.02
C GLN A 279 4.53 -25.35 9.52
N ALA A 280 4.68 -24.33 10.36
CA ALA A 280 4.37 -24.40 11.78
C ALA A 280 2.87 -24.45 12.09
N LYS A 281 1.99 -24.41 11.06
CA LYS A 281 0.52 -24.39 11.18
C LYS A 281 -0.02 -23.29 12.09
N LEU A 282 0.72 -22.18 12.21
CA LEU A 282 0.31 -21.03 13.02
C LEU A 282 -0.77 -20.20 12.33
N ILE A 283 -0.88 -20.30 11.00
CA ILE A 283 -1.72 -19.43 10.17
C ILE A 283 -2.24 -20.23 8.98
N ASP A 284 -3.48 -19.96 8.58
CA ASP A 284 -4.03 -20.43 7.32
C ASP A 284 -3.49 -19.60 6.13
N PRO A 285 -2.79 -20.21 5.15
CA PRO A 285 -2.30 -19.50 3.98
C PRO A 285 -3.43 -18.89 3.12
N TYR A 286 -4.63 -19.48 3.11
CA TYR A 286 -5.73 -19.03 2.26
C TYR A 286 -6.35 -17.71 2.72
N LEU A 287 -6.08 -17.28 3.95
CA LEU A 287 -6.60 -16.03 4.54
C LEU A 287 -6.29 -14.79 3.71
N ALA A 288 -5.16 -14.79 3.00
CA ALA A 288 -4.72 -13.65 2.19
C ALA A 288 -4.47 -14.01 0.72
N ILE A 289 -5.06 -15.12 0.24
CA ILE A 289 -5.00 -15.53 -1.17
C ILE A 289 -6.34 -15.20 -1.83
N PRO A 290 -6.40 -14.20 -2.72
CA PRO A 290 -7.64 -13.90 -3.41
C PRO A 290 -7.93 -14.93 -4.51
N PRO A 291 -9.20 -15.34 -4.72
CA PRO A 291 -9.61 -16.33 -5.73
C PRO A 291 -9.68 -15.72 -7.14
N VAL A 292 -8.60 -15.09 -7.59
CA VAL A 292 -8.57 -14.32 -8.86
C VAL A 292 -7.40 -14.71 -9.77
N PHE A 293 -6.73 -15.84 -9.49
CA PHE A 293 -5.61 -16.32 -10.29
C PHE A 293 -6.08 -16.75 -11.68
N TRP A 294 -6.04 -15.78 -12.58
CA TRP A 294 -5.02 -15.58 -13.61
C TRP A 294 -5.46 -14.30 -14.32
N LYS A 295 -6.69 -14.35 -14.84
CA LYS A 295 -7.36 -13.26 -15.55
C LYS A 295 -7.62 -12.07 -14.63
N GLY A 296 -8.23 -12.28 -13.47
CA GLY A 296 -8.54 -11.20 -12.51
C GLY A 296 -7.30 -10.48 -12.01
N SER A 297 -6.31 -11.24 -11.53
CA SER A 297 -5.01 -10.70 -11.09
C SER A 297 -4.30 -9.93 -12.20
N LEU A 298 -4.21 -10.49 -13.41
CA LEU A 298 -3.48 -9.86 -14.52
C LEU A 298 -4.18 -8.59 -15.04
N ILE A 299 -5.48 -8.67 -15.35
CA ILE A 299 -6.25 -7.54 -15.89
C ILE A 299 -6.40 -6.45 -14.82
N GLY A 300 -6.71 -6.84 -13.58
CA GLY A 300 -6.79 -5.91 -12.46
C GLY A 300 -5.45 -5.26 -12.16
N GLY A 301 -4.35 -6.02 -12.21
CA GLY A 301 -2.98 -5.52 -12.10
C GLY A 301 -2.61 -4.52 -13.20
N LEU A 302 -3.00 -4.78 -14.45
CA LEU A 302 -2.78 -3.87 -15.59
C LEU A 302 -3.53 -2.56 -15.38
N LEU A 303 -4.83 -2.62 -15.05
CA LEU A 303 -5.66 -1.43 -14.82
C LEU A 303 -5.16 -0.62 -13.62
N PHE A 304 -4.79 -1.30 -12.54
CA PHE A 304 -4.22 -0.68 -11.35
C PHE A 304 -2.86 -0.04 -11.64
N GLY A 305 -1.99 -0.75 -12.37
CA GLY A 305 -0.66 -0.32 -12.77
C GLY A 305 -0.70 0.94 -13.64
N PHE A 306 -1.65 1.01 -14.57
CA PHE A 306 -1.91 2.23 -15.35
C PHE A 306 -2.40 3.37 -14.44
N GLY A 307 -3.39 3.08 -13.58
CA GLY A 307 -4.00 4.07 -12.69
C GLY A 307 -3.01 4.70 -11.71
N MET A 308 -2.11 3.91 -11.13
CA MET A 308 -1.14 4.42 -10.14
C MET A 308 -0.15 5.44 -10.72
N ILE A 309 0.11 5.41 -12.03
CA ILE A 309 0.97 6.39 -12.71
C ILE A 309 0.29 7.77 -12.73
N PHE A 310 -0.97 7.83 -13.16
CA PHE A 310 -1.75 9.08 -13.18
C PHE A 310 -2.09 9.59 -11.77
N ALA A 311 -2.37 8.69 -10.83
CA ALA A 311 -2.59 9.05 -9.44
C ALA A 311 -1.34 9.65 -8.77
N GLY A 312 -0.15 9.26 -9.23
CA GLY A 312 1.13 9.64 -8.63
C GLY A 312 1.48 8.86 -7.36
N GLY A 313 0.86 7.69 -7.15
CA GLY A 313 1.06 6.82 -5.99
C GLY A 313 0.27 5.51 -6.10
N CYS A 314 0.79 4.44 -5.48
CA CYS A 314 0.02 3.21 -5.25
C CYS A 314 -0.82 3.36 -3.97
N ALA A 315 -1.63 2.36 -3.61
CA ALA A 315 -2.50 2.42 -2.42
C ALA A 315 -1.79 2.88 -1.13
N SER A 316 -0.70 2.23 -0.74
CA SER A 316 0.10 2.61 0.42
C SER A 316 0.82 3.94 0.24
N GLY A 317 1.36 4.18 -0.97
CA GLY A 317 1.98 5.44 -1.36
C GLY A 317 1.06 6.64 -1.20
N THR A 318 -0.21 6.48 -1.57
CA THR A 318 -1.26 7.47 -1.40
C THR A 318 -1.45 7.73 0.09
N LEU A 319 -1.72 6.70 0.91
CA LEU A 319 -1.99 6.87 2.34
C LEU A 319 -0.89 7.61 3.10
N TRP A 320 0.38 7.22 2.97
CA TRP A 320 1.42 7.86 3.77
C TRP A 320 1.71 9.31 3.31
N ARG A 321 1.57 9.60 2.01
CA ARG A 321 1.70 10.97 1.49
C ARG A 321 0.47 11.85 1.76
N LEU A 322 -0.71 11.27 2.03
CA LEU A 322 -1.82 12.01 2.65
C LEU A 322 -1.36 12.62 3.97
N GLY A 323 -0.67 11.80 4.79
CA GLY A 323 -0.10 12.21 6.06
C GLY A 323 1.00 13.27 5.93
N GLU A 324 1.72 13.33 4.81
CA GLU A 324 2.71 14.40 4.55
C GLU A 324 2.05 15.73 4.12
N GLY A 325 0.78 15.72 3.71
CA GLY A 325 0.01 16.90 3.33
C GLY A 325 -0.20 17.09 1.83
N HIS A 326 0.00 16.07 1.00
CA HIS A 326 -0.19 16.16 -0.46
C HIS A 326 -1.66 16.10 -0.87
N LEU A 327 -2.28 17.24 -1.17
CA LEU A 327 -3.71 17.32 -1.49
C LEU A 327 -4.13 16.55 -2.75
N LYS A 328 -3.23 16.41 -3.75
CA LYS A 328 -3.49 15.56 -4.93
C LYS A 328 -3.89 14.15 -4.53
N LEU A 329 -3.20 13.59 -3.54
CA LEU A 329 -3.40 12.22 -3.13
C LEU A 329 -4.66 12.05 -2.28
N TRP A 330 -5.19 13.12 -1.67
CA TRP A 330 -6.51 13.10 -1.04
C TRP A 330 -7.61 12.83 -2.07
N VAL A 331 -7.52 13.48 -3.23
CA VAL A 331 -8.42 13.22 -4.36
C VAL A 331 -8.24 11.80 -4.90
N ALA A 332 -6.99 11.35 -5.10
CA ALA A 332 -6.74 9.99 -5.54
C ALA A 332 -7.30 8.94 -4.56
N ALA A 333 -7.11 9.13 -3.25
CA ALA A 333 -7.61 8.22 -2.22
C ALA A 333 -9.15 8.16 -2.20
N PHE A 334 -9.81 9.31 -2.33
CA PHE A 334 -11.26 9.38 -2.38
C PHE A 334 -11.83 8.64 -3.59
N PHE A 335 -11.34 8.93 -4.80
CA PHE A 335 -11.81 8.25 -6.01
C PHE A 335 -11.44 6.76 -6.01
N PHE A 336 -10.30 6.40 -5.43
CA PHE A 336 -9.91 5.00 -5.24
C PHE A 336 -10.88 4.25 -4.31
N ALA A 337 -11.23 4.83 -3.17
CA ALA A 337 -12.22 4.28 -2.25
C ALA A 337 -13.60 4.15 -2.93
N TRP A 338 -14.06 5.23 -3.56
CA TRP A 338 -15.40 5.31 -4.12
C TRP A 338 -15.57 4.39 -5.34
N SER A 339 -14.67 4.44 -6.33
CA SER A 339 -14.74 3.55 -7.48
C SER A 339 -14.50 2.10 -7.11
N GLY A 340 -13.65 1.83 -6.11
CA GLY A 340 -13.41 0.48 -5.60
C GLY A 340 -14.66 -0.16 -5.01
N SER A 341 -15.43 0.62 -4.23
CA SER A 341 -16.73 0.21 -3.71
C SER A 341 -17.73 -0.07 -4.84
N LEU A 342 -17.88 0.88 -5.78
CA LEU A 342 -18.79 0.75 -6.93
C LEU A 342 -18.45 -0.47 -7.80
N ALA A 343 -17.18 -0.60 -8.19
CA ALA A 343 -16.71 -1.70 -9.02
C ALA A 343 -16.92 -3.05 -8.32
N ASN A 344 -16.61 -3.14 -7.03
CA ASN A 344 -16.82 -4.38 -6.28
C ASN A 344 -18.31 -4.77 -6.19
N ALA A 345 -19.20 -3.79 -5.95
CA ALA A 345 -20.64 -4.02 -5.94
C ALA A 345 -21.17 -4.46 -7.32
N VAL A 346 -20.73 -3.82 -8.39
CA VAL A 346 -21.08 -4.19 -9.77
C VAL A 346 -20.60 -5.60 -10.10
N PHE A 347 -19.33 -5.92 -9.82
CA PHE A 347 -18.76 -7.23 -10.11
C PHE A 347 -19.43 -8.35 -9.31
N LYS A 348 -19.84 -8.08 -8.06
CA LYS A 348 -20.63 -9.01 -7.26
C LYS A 348 -22.00 -9.27 -7.89
N LYS A 349 -22.69 -8.23 -8.36
CA LYS A 349 -24.00 -8.37 -9.03
C LYS A 349 -23.93 -9.11 -10.36
N THR A 350 -22.85 -8.94 -11.11
CA THR A 350 -22.64 -9.64 -12.39
C THR A 350 -22.09 -11.06 -12.22
N GLY A 351 -21.85 -11.53 -10.99
CA GLY A 351 -21.27 -12.84 -10.71
C GLY A 351 -19.80 -13.00 -11.10
N LEU A 352 -19.08 -11.89 -11.28
CA LEU A 352 -17.66 -11.90 -11.66
C LEU A 352 -16.75 -12.22 -10.46
N THR A 353 -17.10 -11.74 -9.28
CA THR A 353 -16.37 -11.99 -8.01
C THR A 353 -17.09 -13.02 -7.15
N ALA A 354 -16.34 -13.86 -6.43
CA ALA A 354 -16.90 -14.81 -5.45
C ALA A 354 -17.79 -14.08 -4.43
N SER A 355 -18.92 -14.69 -4.07
CA SER A 355 -19.98 -14.03 -3.28
C SER A 355 -19.61 -13.82 -1.82
N GLU A 356 -18.72 -14.65 -1.27
CA GLU A 356 -18.20 -14.63 0.10
C GLU A 356 -16.78 -15.22 0.08
N MET A 357 -15.95 -14.98 1.11
CA MET A 357 -14.70 -15.72 1.36
C MET A 357 -15.01 -16.76 2.44
N ASN A 358 -15.32 -17.98 2.05
CA ASN A 358 -15.44 -19.14 2.94
C ASN A 358 -14.08 -19.82 3.07
N LEU A 359 -13.67 -20.06 4.33
CA LEU A 359 -12.38 -20.69 4.68
C LEU A 359 -12.38 -22.21 4.41
N ASP A 360 -13.53 -22.82 4.15
CA ASP A 360 -13.70 -24.28 4.11
C ASP A 360 -13.56 -24.90 2.71
N LEU A 361 -13.55 -24.08 1.64
CA LEU A 361 -13.51 -24.57 0.24
C LEU A 361 -12.59 -23.70 -0.62
N VAL A 362 -11.87 -24.32 -1.56
CA VAL A 362 -11.16 -23.60 -2.63
C VAL A 362 -12.19 -22.84 -3.45
N GLU A 363 -12.17 -21.52 -3.38
CA GLU A 363 -13.14 -20.70 -4.08
C GLU A 363 -12.76 -20.53 -5.55
N GLU A 364 -13.66 -20.92 -6.44
CA GLU A 364 -13.60 -20.60 -7.86
C GLU A 364 -14.46 -19.36 -8.11
N SER A 365 -13.84 -18.30 -8.63
CA SER A 365 -14.58 -17.16 -9.18
C SER A 365 -14.48 -17.16 -10.69
N ALA A 366 -15.40 -16.47 -11.38
CA ALA A 366 -15.28 -16.27 -12.83
C ALA A 366 -13.97 -15.55 -13.23
N LEU A 367 -13.32 -14.86 -12.28
CA LEU A 367 -12.05 -14.16 -12.46
C LEU A 367 -10.82 -15.06 -12.27
N GLY A 368 -10.95 -16.23 -11.64
CA GLY A 368 -9.87 -17.20 -11.47
C GLY A 368 -10.01 -18.11 -10.26
N LEU A 369 -8.92 -18.81 -9.96
CA LEU A 369 -8.84 -19.81 -8.90
C LEU A 369 -8.11 -19.27 -7.67
N GLN A 370 -8.40 -19.83 -6.50
CA GLN A 370 -7.59 -19.64 -5.29
C GLN A 370 -6.47 -20.68 -5.27
N VAL A 371 -5.24 -20.29 -5.63
CA VAL A 371 -4.11 -21.22 -5.75
C VAL A 371 -3.05 -20.96 -4.70
N PHE A 372 -2.61 -22.02 -4.04
CA PHE A 372 -1.49 -22.05 -3.10
C PHE A 372 -0.38 -22.94 -3.68
N LEU A 373 0.78 -22.34 -4.03
CA LEU A 373 1.84 -23.02 -4.78
C LEU A 373 2.41 -24.27 -4.10
N PRO A 374 2.63 -24.31 -2.77
CA PRO A 374 3.18 -25.51 -2.13
C PRO A 374 2.27 -26.75 -2.27
N VAL A 375 0.95 -26.56 -2.34
CA VAL A 375 0.00 -27.65 -2.61
C VAL A 375 -0.02 -27.97 -4.10
N ALA A 376 0.00 -26.96 -4.98
CA ALA A 376 -0.02 -27.16 -6.42
C ALA A 376 1.24 -27.84 -6.98
N PHE A 377 2.39 -27.71 -6.31
CA PHE A 377 3.67 -28.32 -6.71
C PHE A 377 4.12 -29.48 -5.82
N ASP A 378 3.23 -30.01 -4.97
CA ASP A 378 3.54 -31.11 -4.04
C ASP A 378 4.79 -30.86 -3.17
N GLY A 379 5.02 -29.61 -2.77
CA GLY A 379 6.13 -29.27 -1.87
C GLY A 379 6.58 -27.81 -1.90
N TRP A 380 7.17 -27.40 -0.76
CA TRP A 380 7.77 -26.07 -0.59
C TRP A 380 9.00 -25.84 -1.47
N GLY A 381 9.77 -26.89 -1.78
CA GLY A 381 10.98 -26.76 -2.59
C GLY A 381 10.69 -26.14 -3.96
N TRP A 382 9.71 -26.67 -4.68
CA TRP A 382 9.31 -26.16 -5.99
C TRP A 382 8.66 -24.78 -5.92
N ALA A 383 7.83 -24.52 -4.90
CA ALA A 383 7.22 -23.21 -4.70
C ALA A 383 8.28 -22.12 -4.47
N LEU A 384 9.28 -22.39 -3.62
CA LEU A 384 10.39 -21.47 -3.36
C LEU A 384 11.32 -21.32 -4.57
N LEU A 385 11.59 -22.40 -5.30
CA LEU A 385 12.37 -22.34 -6.54
C LEU A 385 11.68 -21.49 -7.61
N ALA A 386 10.36 -21.65 -7.80
CA ALA A 386 9.59 -20.86 -8.74
C ALA A 386 9.60 -19.37 -8.38
N ALA A 387 9.31 -19.04 -7.10
CA ALA A 387 9.37 -17.67 -6.62
C ALA A 387 10.79 -17.07 -6.74
N GLY A 388 11.81 -17.84 -6.36
CA GLY A 388 13.22 -17.46 -6.46
C GLY A 388 13.66 -17.21 -7.91
N ALA A 389 13.22 -18.04 -8.86
CA ALA A 389 13.50 -17.86 -10.28
C ALA A 389 12.87 -16.57 -10.83
N VAL A 390 11.60 -16.29 -10.48
CA VAL A 390 10.94 -15.03 -10.88
C VAL A 390 11.66 -13.82 -10.28
N LEU A 391 12.06 -13.88 -9.02
CA LEU A 391 12.79 -12.79 -8.34
C LEU A 391 14.18 -12.57 -8.93
N ALA A 392 14.92 -13.66 -9.22
CA ALA A 392 16.23 -13.59 -9.85
C ALA A 392 16.15 -13.01 -11.27
N LEU A 393 15.14 -13.42 -12.05
CA LEU A 393 14.87 -12.85 -13.37
C LEU A 393 14.53 -11.36 -13.25
N TRP A 394 13.65 -10.98 -12.33
CA TRP A 394 13.27 -9.57 -12.13
C TRP A 394 14.48 -8.72 -11.72
N TYR A 395 15.31 -9.20 -10.80
CA TYR A 395 16.55 -8.54 -10.40
C TYR A 395 17.51 -8.40 -11.59
N GLY A 396 17.71 -9.47 -12.36
CA GLY A 396 18.57 -9.48 -13.54
C GLY A 396 18.12 -8.46 -14.59
N LEU A 397 16.81 -8.37 -14.86
CA LEU A 397 16.24 -7.39 -15.79
C LEU A 397 16.44 -5.96 -15.31
N VAL A 398 16.21 -5.68 -14.02
CA VAL A 398 16.41 -4.36 -13.43
C VAL A 398 17.89 -3.97 -13.48
N ARG A 399 18.79 -4.88 -13.10
CA ARG A 399 20.23 -4.62 -13.12
C ARG A 399 20.76 -4.44 -14.55
N TYR A 400 20.27 -5.23 -15.50
CA TYR A 400 20.57 -5.05 -16.91
C TYR A 400 20.15 -3.66 -17.38
N ASN A 401 18.94 -3.24 -17.03
CA ASN A 401 18.43 -1.94 -17.41
C ASN A 401 19.20 -0.77 -16.78
N GLU A 402 19.61 -0.86 -15.51
CA GLU A 402 20.48 0.17 -14.88
C GLU A 402 21.80 0.38 -15.61
N SER A 403 22.30 -0.64 -16.32
CA SER A 403 23.57 -0.57 -17.04
C SER A 403 23.42 -0.23 -18.52
N THR A 404 22.24 -0.42 -19.10
CA THR A 404 22.02 -0.29 -20.55
C THR A 404 20.96 0.73 -20.93
N GLU A 405 20.13 1.16 -19.98
CA GLU A 405 18.98 2.05 -20.15
C GLU A 405 18.01 1.61 -21.26
N LYS A 406 18.03 0.34 -21.68
CA LYS A 406 17.26 -0.13 -22.84
C LYS A 406 15.74 -0.20 -22.62
N PHE A 407 15.30 -0.28 -21.37
CA PHE A 407 13.88 -0.32 -21.02
C PHE A 407 13.36 1.06 -20.58
N THR A 408 14.19 2.11 -20.56
CA THR A 408 13.67 3.45 -20.33
C THR A 408 12.76 3.87 -21.48
N LEU A 409 11.63 4.47 -21.16
CA LEU A 409 10.58 4.84 -22.12
C LEU A 409 10.60 6.33 -22.47
N LEU A 410 11.63 7.05 -22.01
CA LEU A 410 11.94 8.43 -22.38
C LEU A 410 12.62 8.50 -23.74
#